data_AF-A0A3M1V0F9-F1
#
_entry.id   AF-A0A3M1V0F9-F1
#
_cell.length_a   1.000
_cell.length_b   1.000
_cell.length_c   1.000
_cell.angle_alpha   90.00
_cell.angle_beta   90.00
_cell.angle_gamma   90.00
#
_symmetry.space_group_name_H-M   'P 1'
#
loop_
_entity.id
_entity.type
_entity.pdbx_description
1 polymer ?
#
loop_
_entity_poly.entity_id
_entity_poly.type
_entity_poly.pdbx_seq_one_letter_code
_entity_poly.pdbx_strand_id
1 'polypeptide(L)' 'MSGDSVTLTPKHYDKLGVLHVGVTHEGWVTVAGDVADIEDGQEVTFDRTGVKVKRSGSEYVFSKAA' A
#
# COMPACT_ATOMS: atom_id res chain seq x y z
N MET A 1 -19.64 0.70 3.30
CA MET A 1 -19.06 0.80 1.95
C MET A 1 -17.57 1.06 2.11
N SER A 2 -16.77 0.00 2.21
CA SER A 2 -15.31 0.10 2.30
C SER A 2 -14.77 -0.16 0.90
N GLY A 3 -14.14 0.85 0.29
CA GLY A 3 -13.53 0.71 -1.02
C GLY A 3 -12.49 -0.41 -1.02
N ASP A 4 -12.46 -1.19 -2.10
CA ASP A 4 -11.51 -2.29 -2.29
C ASP A 4 -10.06 -1.81 -2.50
N SER A 5 -9.86 -0.50 -2.49
CA SER A 5 -8.56 0.15 -2.61
C SER A 5 -8.49 1.47 -1.86
N VAL A 6 -7.26 1.90 -1.56
CA VAL A 6 -6.91 3.20 -0.99
C VAL A 6 -5.68 3.74 -1.70
N THR A 7 -5.70 5.01 -2.07
CA THR A 7 -4.54 5.71 -2.64
C THR A 7 -3.91 6.61 -1.60
N LEU A 8 -2.59 6.48 -1.42
CA LEU A 8 -1.80 7.29 -0.49
C LEU A 8 -0.66 8.00 -1.21
N THR A 9 -0.20 9.08 -0.58
CA THR A 9 1.06 9.76 -0.91
C THR A 9 2.04 9.61 0.25
N PRO A 10 3.34 9.87 0.08
CA PRO A 10 4.31 9.79 1.16
C PRO A 10 3.89 10.55 2.42
N LYS A 11 4.27 10.02 3.58
CA LYS A 11 3.94 10.52 4.93
C LYS A 11 2.46 10.42 5.30
N HIS A 12 1.69 9.58 4.60
CA HIS A 12 0.29 9.33 4.91
C HIS A 12 0.04 7.85 5.20
N TYR A 13 -1.00 7.61 5.98
CA TYR A 13 -1.49 6.29 6.35
C TYR A 13 -3.01 6.28 6.35
N ASP A 14 -3.60 5.10 6.16
CA ASP A 14 -5.04 4.90 6.23
C ASP A 14 -5.35 3.42 6.53
N LYS A 15 -6.60 3.01 6.36
CA LYS A 15 -7.07 1.64 6.55
C LYS A 15 -7.66 1.06 5.28
N LEU A 16 -7.16 -0.11 4.89
CA LEU A 16 -7.80 -0.97 3.89
C LEU A 16 -8.63 -2.02 4.63
N GLY A 17 -9.90 -1.70 4.87
CA GLY A 17 -10.76 -2.50 5.77
C GLY A 17 -10.27 -2.43 7.21
N VAL A 18 -9.78 -3.54 7.75
CA VAL A 18 -9.23 -3.63 9.12
C VAL A 18 -7.70 -3.49 9.16
N LEU A 19 -7.04 -3.45 7.99
CA LEU A 19 -5.58 -3.42 7.89
C LEU A 19 -5.09 -1.98 7.85
N HIS A 20 -4.13 -1.65 8.70
CA HIS A 20 -3.38 -0.40 8.58
C HIS A 20 -2.42 -0.47 7.40
N VAL A 21 -2.48 0.52 6.52
CA VAL A 21 -1.60 0.69 5.37
C VAL A 21 -0.98 2.07 5.38
N GLY A 22 0.22 2.22 4.84
CA GLY A 22 0.89 3.52 4.85
C GLY A 22 2.08 3.61 3.92
N VAL A 23 2.42 4.86 3.60
CA VAL A 23 3.64 5.24 2.87
C VAL A 23 4.44 6.12 3.80
N THR A 24 5.51 5.59 4.40
CA THR A 24 6.28 6.35 5.41
C THR A 24 7.12 7.44 4.76
N HIS A 25 7.79 7.09 3.68
CA HIS A 25 8.55 7.99 2.81
C HIS A 25 8.55 7.43 1.39
N GLU A 26 9.13 8.17 0.46
CA GLU A 26 9.12 7.80 -0.95
C GLU A 26 9.84 6.46 -1.18
N GLY A 27 9.14 5.53 -1.85
CA GLY A 27 9.60 4.19 -2.12
C GLY A 27 9.39 3.19 -0.98
N TRP A 28 8.82 3.61 0.15
CA TRP A 28 8.68 2.74 1.33
C TRP A 28 7.23 2.60 1.80
N VAL A 29 6.72 1.37 1.75
CA VAL A 29 5.32 1.05 2.11
C VAL A 29 5.24 0.10 3.29
N THR A 30 4.16 0.22 4.06
CA THR A 30 3.84 -0.69 5.16
C THR A 30 2.41 -1.21 5.08
N VAL A 31 2.23 -2.48 5.40
CA VAL A 31 0.93 -3.16 5.47
C VAL A 31 0.90 -4.05 6.71
N ALA A 32 0.05 -3.70 7.67
CA ALA A 32 -0.19 -4.48 8.88
C ALA A 32 1.09 -4.89 9.65
N GLY A 33 2.13 -4.06 9.62
CA GLY A 33 3.43 -4.30 10.25
C GLY A 33 4.51 -4.86 9.30
N ASP A 34 4.13 -5.37 8.13
CA ASP A 34 5.10 -5.75 7.10
C ASP A 34 5.52 -4.50 6.33
N VAL A 35 6.72 -4.51 5.75
CA VAL A 35 7.30 -3.39 5.01
C VAL A 35 7.92 -3.87 3.71
N ALA A 36 7.96 -3.00 2.71
CA ALA A 36 8.65 -3.25 1.46
C ALA A 36 9.14 -1.95 0.82
N ASP A 37 10.28 -2.04 0.14
CA ASP A 37 10.71 -1.08 -0.85
C ASP A 37 9.94 -1.28 -2.16
N ILE A 38 9.61 -0.21 -2.86
CA ILE A 38 8.91 -0.22 -4.15
C ILE A 38 9.37 0.94 -5.04
N GLU A 39 9.89 0.58 -6.22
CA GLU A 39 10.30 1.58 -7.23
C GLU A 39 9.10 2.10 -8.02
N ASP A 40 9.29 3.20 -8.75
CA ASP A 40 8.23 3.72 -9.61
C ASP A 40 7.83 2.71 -10.70
N GLY A 41 6.53 2.57 -10.92
CA GLY A 41 5.94 1.58 -11.84
C GLY A 41 5.92 0.14 -11.32
N GLN A 42 6.52 -0.16 -10.16
CA GLN A 42 6.49 -1.50 -9.57
C GLN A 42 5.18 -1.79 -8.83
N GLU A 43 4.93 -3.09 -8.65
CA GLU A 43 3.87 -3.63 -7.80
C GLU A 43 4.48 -4.67 -6.84
N VAL A 44 4.09 -4.61 -5.58
CA VAL A 44 4.49 -5.56 -4.54
C VAL A 44 3.23 -6.20 -3.93
N THR A 45 3.30 -7.49 -3.62
CA THR A 45 2.24 -8.22 -2.91
C THR A 45 2.74 -8.64 -1.53
N PHE A 46 1.93 -8.40 -0.51
CA PHE A 46 2.16 -8.82 0.88
C PHE A 46 1.40 -10.12 1.15
N ASP A 47 2.06 -11.26 0.96
CA ASP A 47 1.45 -12.60 1.00
C ASP A 47 0.62 -12.87 2.26
N ARG A 48 1.10 -12.42 3.43
CA ARG A 48 0.40 -12.62 4.72
C ARG A 48 -0.98 -11.98 4.77
N THR A 49 -1.16 -10.87 4.08
CA THR A 49 -2.42 -10.09 4.09
C THR A 49 -3.19 -10.16 2.78
N GLY A 50 -2.53 -10.65 1.72
CA GLY A 50 -3.05 -10.59 0.35
C GLY A 50 -3.18 -9.16 -0.17
N VAL A 51 -2.52 -8.15 0.42
CA VAL A 51 -2.60 -6.78 -0.09
C VAL A 51 -1.57 -6.56 -1.19
N LYS A 52 -1.99 -5.92 -2.27
CA LYS A 52 -1.13 -5.44 -3.34
C LYS A 52 -0.94 -3.94 -3.24
N VAL A 53 0.25 -3.48 -3.58
CA VAL A 53 0.59 -2.06 -3.62
C VAL A 53 1.27 -1.76 -4.93
N LYS A 54 0.74 -0.80 -5.68
CA LYS A 54 1.35 -0.31 -6.93
C LYS A 54 1.76 1.14 -6.75
N ARG A 55 2.98 1.48 -7.19
CA ARG A 55 3.48 2.86 -7.20
C ARG A 55 3.35 3.48 -8.59
N SER A 56 2.96 4.76 -8.63
CA SER A 56 2.95 5.59 -9.84
C SER A 56 3.32 7.02 -9.48
N GLY A 57 4.60 7.37 -9.68
CA GLY A 57 5.22 8.59 -9.18
C GLY A 57 5.16 8.68 -7.66
N SER A 58 4.35 9.63 -7.18
CA SER A 58 4.12 9.90 -5.75
C SER A 58 2.83 9.28 -5.22
N GLU A 59 2.10 8.52 -6.04
CA GLU A 59 0.86 7.85 -5.63
C GLU A 59 1.09 6.35 -5.44
N TYR A 60 0.48 5.80 -4.40
CA TYR A 60 0.57 4.41 -3.99
C TYR A 60 -0.84 3.86 -3.81
N VAL A 61 -1.22 2.89 -4.64
CA VAL A 61 -2.55 2.29 -4.59
C VAL A 61 -2.45 0.95 -3.89
N PHE A 62 -3.06 0.88 -2.70
CA PHE A 62 -3.22 -0.34 -1.91
C PHE A 62 -4.55 -0.98 -2.28
N SER A 63 -4.58 -2.28 -2.54
CA SER A 63 -5.81 -3.02 -2.82
C SER A 63 -5.71 -4.46 -2.31
N LYS A 64 -6.86 -5.11 -2.07
CA LYS A 64 -6.85 -6.56 -1.79
C LYS A 64 -6.60 -7.32 -3.08
N ALA A 65 -5.68 -8.28 -3.07
CA ALA A 65 -5.61 -9.32 -4.09
C ALA A 65 -6.94 -10.08 -4.07
N ALA A 66 -7.49 -10.29 -5.26
CA ALA A 66 -8.68 -11.11 -5.47
C ALA A 66 -8.42 -12.57 -5.07
#